data_AF-T1A4W6-F1
#
_entry.id   AF-T1A4W6-F1
#
_cell.length_a   1.000
_cell.length_b   1.000
_cell.length_c   1.000
_cell.angle_alpha   90.00
_cell.angle_beta   90.00
_cell.angle_gamma   90.00
#
_symmetry.space_group_name_H-M   'P 1'
#
loop_
_entity.id
_entity.type
_entity.pdbx_description
1 polymer ?
#
loop_
_entity_poly.entity_id
_entity_poly.type
_entity_poly.pdbx_seq_one_letter_code
_entity_poly.pdbx_strand_id
1 'polypeptide(L)'
;MHDYLLSLLIWLPIAAGIVVLLLGERNIVAGRWISLIATLATLALCVPLWRDFNTHTAAYQFVEKAAWIPRFHAYYALGVDGISMPLIVLTALMTIPVVIAAWM
;
A
#
# COMPACT_ATOMS: atom_id res chain seq x y z
N MET A 1 17.47 0.73 1.88
CA MET A 1 16.22 1.05 2.63
C MET A 1 14.97 0.76 1.81
N HIS A 2 15.07 0.05 0.68
CA HIS A 2 13.95 -0.20 -0.24
C HIS A 2 13.30 -1.57 -0.05
N ASP A 3 13.86 -2.42 0.81
CA ASP A 3 13.47 -3.82 0.94
C ASP A 3 12.07 -4.02 1.53
N TYR A 4 11.49 -2.98 2.15
CA TYR A 4 10.18 -3.03 2.81
C TYR A 4 9.15 -2.06 2.21
N LEU A 5 9.44 -1.43 1.06
CA LEU A 5 8.56 -0.42 0.48
C LEU A 5 7.19 -1.00 0.11
N LEU A 6 7.18 -2.22 -0.46
CA LEU A 6 5.95 -2.93 -0.79
C LEU A 6 5.17 -3.35 0.45
N SER A 7 5.86 -3.87 1.46
CA SER A 7 5.24 -4.16 2.76
C SER A 7 4.58 -2.91 3.34
N LEU A 8 5.27 -1.76 3.34
CA LEU A 8 4.72 -0.50 3.84
C LEU A 8 3.46 -0.10 3.05
N LEU A 9 3.47 -0.24 1.72
CA LEU A 9 2.34 0.09 0.86
C LEU A 9 1.10 -0.78 1.15
N ILE A 10 1.31 -2.04 1.53
CA ILE A 10 0.24 -2.99 1.89
C ILE A 10 -0.25 -2.72 3.32
N TRP A 11 0.67 -2.59 4.28
CA TRP A 11 0.34 -2.52 5.70
C TRP A 11 -0.18 -1.16 6.15
N LEU A 12 0.21 -0.05 5.51
CA LEU A 12 -0.25 1.29 5.86
C LEU A 12 -1.77 1.45 5.77
N PRO A 13 -2.44 1.14 4.64
CA PRO A 13 -3.90 1.23 4.56
C PRO A 13 -4.60 0.24 5.49
N ILE A 14 -4.03 -0.95 5.71
CA ILE A 14 -4.57 -1.95 6.64
C ILE A 14 -4.54 -1.40 8.08
N ALA A 15 -3.40 -0.87 8.52
CA ALA A 15 -3.24 -0.30 9.85
C ALA A 15 -4.18 0.89 10.05
N ALA A 16 -4.30 1.78 9.05
CA ALA A 16 -5.26 2.87 9.10
C ALA A 16 -6.71 2.38 9.21
N GLY A 17 -7.08 1.35 8.45
CA GLY A 17 -8.39 0.72 8.54
C GLY A 17 -8.69 0.15 9.94
N ILE A 18 -7.72 -0.55 10.54
CA ILE A 18 -7.84 -1.06 11.92
C ILE A 18 -8.03 0.08 12.90
N VAL A 19 -7.25 1.17 12.78
CA VAL A 19 -7.41 2.35 13.63
C VAL A 19 -8.81 2.93 13.49
N VAL A 20 -9.31 3.13 12.27
CA VAL A 20 -10.68 3.64 12.02
C VAL A 20 -11.74 2.72 12.63
N LEU A 21 -11.59 1.40 12.50
CA LEU A 21 -12.49 0.42 13.13
C LEU A 21 -12.50 0.53 14.66
N LEU A 22 -11.34 0.75 15.29
CA LEU A 22 -11.23 0.92 16.74
C LEU A 22 -11.83 2.24 17.24
N LEU A 23 -11.79 3.32 16.44
CA LEU A 23 -12.48 4.57 16.78
C LEU A 23 -14.00 4.39 16.79
N GLY A 24 -14.52 3.51 15.91
CA GLY A 24 -15.95 3.23 15.77
C GLY A 24 -16.79 4.47 15.50
N GLU A 25 -18.08 4.40 15.83
CA GLU A 25 -19.04 5.50 15.61
C GLU A 25 -18.84 6.69 16.57
N ARG A 26 -18.00 6.54 17.60
CA ARG A 26 -17.78 7.59 18.60
C ARG A 26 -17.07 8.81 18.03
N ASN A 27 -16.27 8.64 16.97
CA ASN A 27 -15.51 9.74 16.39
C ASN A 27 -15.40 9.61 14.87
N ILE A 28 -16.55 9.70 14.20
CA ILE A 28 -16.71 9.61 12.74
C ILE A 28 -15.82 10.64 12.03
N VAL A 29 -15.72 11.87 12.56
CA VAL A 29 -14.90 12.94 11.97
C VAL A 29 -13.42 12.56 11.96
N ALA A 30 -12.90 12.02 13.07
CA ALA A 30 -11.51 11.57 13.12
C ALA A 30 -11.27 10.39 12.17
N GLY A 31 -12.19 9.41 12.10
CA GLY A 31 -12.07 8.28 11.17
C GLY A 31 -12.01 8.71 9.70
N ARG A 32 -12.81 9.72 9.33
CA ARG A 32 -12.78 10.37 8.02
C ARG A 32 -11.40 10.95 7.73
N TRP A 33 -10.87 11.82 8.59
CA TRP A 33 -9.53 12.40 8.38
C TRP A 33 -8.41 11.36 8.34
N ILE A 34 -8.46 10.33 9.18
CA ILE A 34 -7.46 9.24 9.20
C ILE A 34 -7.44 8.49 7.87
N SER A 35 -8.62 8.12 7.34
CA SER A 35 -8.70 7.42 6.05
C SER A 35 -8.18 8.28 4.88
N LEU A 36 -8.44 9.59 4.90
CA LEU A 36 -7.93 10.51 3.89
C LEU A 36 -6.40 10.68 3.97
N ILE A 37 -5.86 10.87 5.19
CA ILE A 37 -4.41 10.96 5.40
C ILE A 37 -3.72 9.65 4.99
N ALA A 38 -4.31 8.50 5.31
CA ALA A 38 -3.75 7.20 4.96
C ALA A 38 -3.68 7.00 3.44
N THR A 39 -4.75 7.31 2.70
CA THR A 39 -4.75 7.20 1.23
C THR A 39 -3.76 8.16 0.56
N LEU A 40 -3.64 9.40 1.06
CA LEU A 40 -2.61 10.34 0.62
C LEU A 40 -1.20 9.86 0.93
N ALA A 41 -0.98 9.26 2.10
CA ALA A 41 0.32 8.68 2.47
C ALA A 41 0.67 7.49 1.56
N THR A 42 -0.28 6.59 1.27
CA THR A 42 -0.08 5.50 0.31
C THR A 42 0.30 6.04 -1.07
N LEU A 43 -0.39 7.08 -1.57
CA LEU A 43 -0.04 7.72 -2.84
C LEU A 43 1.36 8.35 -2.80
N ALA A 44 1.74 8.99 -1.70
CA ALA A 44 3.08 9.56 -1.54
C ALA A 44 4.17 8.49 -1.58
N LEU A 45 3.91 7.29 -1.06
CA LEU A 45 4.82 6.13 -1.15
C LEU A 45 4.91 5.54 -2.56
N CYS A 46 3.90 5.73 -3.41
CA CYS A 46 3.99 5.38 -4.83
C CYS A 46 4.99 6.26 -5.61
N VAL A 47 5.28 7.48 -5.13
CA VAL A 47 6.22 8.40 -5.80
C VAL A 47 7.66 7.85 -5.86
N PRO A 48 8.30 7.44 -4.74
CA PRO A 48 9.62 6.82 -4.80
C PRO A 48 9.57 5.48 -5.53
N LEU A 49 8.48 4.70 -5.39
CA LEU A 49 8.30 3.45 -6.13
C LEU A 49 8.37 3.66 -7.65
N TRP A 50 7.69 4.70 -8.17
CA TRP A 50 7.69 5.02 -9.59
C TRP A 50 9.05 5.55 -10.08
N ARG A 51 9.71 6.41 -9.30
CA ARG A 51 11.01 7.01 -9.69
C ARG A 51 12.14 5.99 -9.74
N ASP A 52 12.15 5.07 -8.78
CA ASP A 52 13.22 4.10 -8.63
C ASP A 52 12.98 2.83 -9.48
N PHE A 53 11.82 2.70 -10.13
CA PHE A 53 11.49 1.57 -10.99
C PHE A 53 12.20 1.66 -12.35
N ASN A 54 12.97 0.62 -12.69
CA ASN A 54 13.69 0.52 -13.96
C ASN A 54 12.85 -0.21 -15.02
N THR A 55 12.36 0.50 -16.02
CA THR A 55 11.56 -0.08 -17.12
C THR A 55 12.37 -0.86 -18.16
N HIS A 56 13.70 -0.81 -18.11
CA HIS A 56 14.58 -1.49 -19.07
C HIS A 56 14.86 -2.97 -18.73
N THR A 57 14.36 -3.46 -17.59
CA THR A 57 14.56 -4.85 -17.16
C THR A 57 13.22 -5.56 -17.00
N ALA A 58 13.14 -6.80 -17.50
CA ALA A 58 11.98 -7.67 -17.31
C ALA A 58 11.99 -8.42 -15.95
N ALA A 59 13.00 -8.17 -15.11
CA ALA A 59 13.12 -8.79 -13.79
C ALA A 59 12.18 -8.12 -12.78
N TYR A 60 11.71 -8.90 -11.79
CA TYR A 60 11.00 -8.35 -10.64
C TYR A 60 11.92 -7.43 -9.83
N GLN A 61 11.39 -6.27 -9.46
CA GLN A 61 12.07 -5.25 -8.65
C GLN A 61 11.41 -5.12 -7.28
N PHE A 62 12.13 -4.48 -6.35
CA PHE A 62 11.68 -4.33 -4.96
C PHE A 62 11.30 -5.69 -4.33
N VAL A 63 12.10 -6.72 -4.59
CA VAL A 63 11.76 -8.09 -4.18
C VAL A 63 11.99 -8.25 -2.68
N GLU A 64 10.93 -8.53 -1.95
CA GLU A 64 10.97 -8.88 -0.53
C GLU A 64 10.66 -10.37 -0.40
N LYS A 65 11.54 -11.14 0.24
CA LYS A 65 11.31 -12.56 0.47
C LYS A 65 11.58 -12.91 1.92
N ALA A 66 10.50 -13.02 2.71
CA ALA A 66 10.56 -13.48 4.09
C ALA A 66 9.97 -14.88 4.21
N ALA A 67 10.56 -15.74 5.05
CA ALA A 67 9.97 -17.04 5.34
C ALA A 67 8.73 -16.85 6.23
N TRP A 68 7.56 -17.25 5.74
CA TRP A 68 6.33 -17.18 6.53
C TRP A 68 6.14 -18.47 7.32
N ILE A 69 6.14 -19.63 6.63
CA ILE A 69 6.05 -20.94 7.28
C ILE A 69 7.14 -21.86 6.71
N PRO A 70 8.32 -21.93 7.37
CA PRO A 70 9.48 -22.66 6.85
C PRO A 70 9.20 -24.15 6.59
N ARG A 71 8.38 -24.77 7.44
CA ARG A 71 8.02 -26.19 7.33
C ARG A 71 7.28 -26.54 6.04
N PHE A 72 6.53 -25.60 5.48
CA PHE A 72 5.79 -25.78 4.23
C PHE A 72 6.50 -25.13 3.04
N HIS A 73 7.74 -24.64 3.21
CA HIS A 73 8.43 -23.85 2.20
C HIS A 73 7.58 -22.66 1.71
N ALA A 74 6.77 -22.07 2.59
CA ALA A 74 5.91 -20.93 2.27
C ALA A 74 6.63 -19.62 2.58
N TYR A 75 6.68 -18.72 1.60
CA TYR A 75 7.38 -17.43 1.68
C TYR A 75 6.41 -16.28 1.44
N TYR A 76 6.56 -15.22 2.21
CA TYR A 76 6.07 -13.90 1.88
C TYR A 76 6.98 -13.31 0.81
N ALA A 77 6.65 -13.59 -0.45
CA ALA A 77 7.39 -13.14 -1.61
C ALA A 77 6.63 -12.00 -2.28
N LEU A 78 7.14 -10.79 -2.15
CA LEU A 78 6.67 -9.60 -2.84
C LEU A 78 7.66 -9.22 -3.92
N GLY A 79 7.16 -8.63 -4.99
CA GLY A 79 7.95 -8.07 -6.06
C GLY A 79 7.04 -7.32 -7.03
N VAL A 80 7.61 -6.37 -7.74
CA VAL A 80 6.90 -5.54 -8.71
C VAL A 80 7.49 -5.76 -10.10
N ASP A 81 6.62 -5.98 -11.06
CA ASP A 81 6.93 -6.02 -12.49
C ASP A 81 6.32 -4.81 -13.22
N GLY A 82 6.60 -4.70 -14.51
CA GLY A 82 6.14 -3.57 -15.33
C GLY A 82 4.61 -3.45 -15.46
N ILE A 83 3.85 -4.51 -15.19
CA ILE A 83 2.38 -4.49 -15.21
C ILE A 83 1.82 -4.13 -13.83
N SER A 84 2.36 -4.72 -12.76
CA SER A 84 1.90 -4.45 -11.40
C SER A 84 2.20 -3.01 -10.99
N MET A 85 3.30 -2.42 -11.45
CA MET A 85 3.70 -1.05 -11.10
C MET A 85 2.60 -0.01 -11.41
N PRO A 86 2.10 0.13 -12.66
CA PRO A 86 1.01 1.07 -12.95
C PRO A 86 -0.31 0.68 -12.28
N LEU A 87 -0.59 -0.61 -12.05
CA LEU A 87 -1.79 -1.05 -11.33
C LEU A 87 -1.76 -0.61 -9.87
N ILE A 88 -0.61 -0.73 -9.20
CA ILE A 88 -0.43 -0.27 -7.82
C ILE A 88 -0.68 1.23 -7.71
N VAL A 89 -0.10 2.03 -8.61
CA VAL A 89 -0.31 3.49 -8.64
C VAL A 89 -1.77 3.83 -8.93
N LEU A 90 -2.39 3.12 -9.87
CA LEU A 90 -3.81 3.29 -10.18
C LEU A 90 -4.68 3.01 -8.96
N THR A 91 -4.43 1.92 -8.23
CA THR A 91 -5.17 1.60 -7.00
C THR A 91 -4.99 2.69 -5.95
N ALA A 92 -3.76 3.13 -5.68
CA ALA A 92 -3.50 4.22 -4.73
C ALA A 92 -4.23 5.52 -5.13
N LEU A 93 -4.19 5.89 -6.41
CA LEU A 93 -4.89 7.05 -6.96
C LEU A 93 -6.42 6.91 -6.81
N MET A 94 -6.98 5.73 -7.12
CA MET A 94 -8.42 5.47 -7.08
C MET A 94 -8.98 5.43 -5.66
N THR A 95 -8.18 5.06 -4.66
CA THR A 95 -8.67 5.05 -3.27
C THR A 95 -8.99 6.44 -2.72
N ILE A 96 -8.33 7.50 -3.23
CA ILE A 96 -8.57 8.88 -2.79
C ILE A 96 -10.00 9.36 -3.10
N PRO A 97 -10.47 9.35 -4.37
CA PRO A 97 -11.84 9.76 -4.68
C PRO A 97 -12.87 8.83 -4.04
N VAL A 98 -12.56 7.55 -3.83
CA VAL A 98 -13.45 6.62 -3.10
C VAL A 98 -13.66 7.07 -1.65
N VAL A 99 -12.57 7.43 -0.95
CA VAL A 99 -12.69 7.96 0.42
C VAL A 99 -13.45 9.28 0.43
N ILE A 100 -13.17 10.20 -0.51
CA ILE A 100 -13.90 11.47 -0.62
C ILE A 100 -15.38 11.24 -0.95
N ALA A 101 -15.71 10.24 -1.77
CA ALA A 101 -17.09 9.90 -2.07
C ALA A 101 -17.83 9.33 -0.86
N ALA A 102 -17.15 8.52 -0.03
CA ALA A 102 -17.71 7.99 1.21
C ALA A 102 -17.97 9.05 2.30
N TRP A 103 -17.51 10.30 2.08
CA TRP A 103 -17.78 11.43 2.96
C TRP A 103 -19.11 12.13 2.64
N MET A 104 -19.63 11.97 1.43
CA MET A 104 -20.92 12.52 1.01
C MET A 104 -22.06 11.64 1.53
#